data_AF-A0A0Q4ISX2-F1
#
_entry.id   AF-A0A0Q4ISX2-F1
#
_cell.length_a   1.000
_cell.length_b   1.000
_cell.length_c   1.000
_cell.angle_alpha   90.00
_cell.angle_beta   90.00
_cell.angle_gamma   90.00
#
_symmetry.space_group_name_H-M   'P 1'
#
loop_
_entity.id
_entity.type
_entity.pdbx_description
1 polymer ?
#
loop_
_entity_poly.entity_id
_entity_poly.type
_entity_poly.pdbx_seq_one_letter_code
_entity_poly.pdbx_strand_id
1 'polypeptide(L)'
;MIVAASLMMMLAAAPSADAVGTGRKEFSKCLSAQVQPSLDKKIAVGDFQAEAKKACADKEAAFRAAIIASDKADKMSDAAANSDADDQIGEYVDKITSEYEESSQPR
;
A
#
# COMPACT_ATOMS: atom_id res chain seq x y z
N MET A 1 33.25 20.29 -35.24
CA MET A 1 32.56 19.23 -34.50
C MET A 1 33.18 19.12 -33.13
N ILE A 2 32.50 19.61 -32.09
CA ILE A 2 32.85 19.33 -30.69
C ILE A 2 31.61 18.64 -30.13
N VAL A 3 31.77 17.37 -29.81
CA VAL A 3 30.75 16.51 -29.23
C VAL A 3 30.48 17.02 -27.81
N ALA A 4 29.34 17.67 -27.59
CA ALA A 4 28.87 18.02 -26.26
C ALA A 4 28.27 16.76 -25.59
N ALA A 5 29.14 15.96 -24.98
CA ALA A 5 28.73 14.83 -24.15
C ALA A 5 28.25 15.35 -22.78
N SER A 6 26.92 15.37 -22.63
CA SER A 6 26.15 14.82 -21.49
C SER A 6 26.69 14.96 -20.08
N LEU A 7 25.93 15.66 -19.22
CA LEU A 7 25.83 15.33 -17.79
C LEU A 7 24.36 15.47 -17.36
N MET A 8 23.55 14.46 -17.67
CA MET A 8 22.25 14.29 -17.00
C MET A 8 22.56 13.75 -15.60
N MET A 9 22.59 14.63 -14.62
CA MET A 9 22.62 14.24 -13.21
C MET A 9 21.36 13.41 -12.92
N MET A 10 21.52 12.09 -12.80
CA MET A 10 20.50 11.27 -12.19
C MET A 10 20.37 11.73 -10.73
N LEU A 11 19.29 12.44 -10.41
CA LEU A 11 18.86 12.61 -9.03
C LEU A 11 18.44 11.22 -8.54
N ALA A 12 19.38 10.49 -7.95
CA ALA A 12 19.05 9.39 -7.07
C ALA A 12 18.24 9.99 -5.92
N ALA A 13 16.92 9.76 -5.92
CA ALA A 13 16.09 10.11 -4.78
C ALA A 13 16.66 9.39 -3.56
N ALA A 14 17.19 10.15 -2.61
CA ALA A 14 17.61 9.60 -1.34
C ALA A 14 16.41 8.85 -0.72
N PRO A 15 16.59 7.62 -0.20
CA PRO A 15 15.52 6.91 0.48
C PRO A 15 14.98 7.81 1.59
N SER A 16 13.66 8.03 1.60
CA SER A 16 13.03 8.79 2.67
C SER A 16 13.29 8.07 4.00
N ALA A 17 13.60 8.83 5.06
CA ALA A 17 13.95 8.28 6.36
C ALA A 17 12.81 7.43 7.00
N ASP A 18 11.58 7.55 6.49
CA ASP A 18 10.41 6.76 6.91
C ASP A 18 9.54 6.37 5.70
N ALA A 19 10.13 5.62 4.77
CA ALA A 19 9.39 5.09 3.61
C ALA A 19 8.25 4.16 4.04
N VAL A 20 8.46 3.33 5.06
CA VAL A 20 7.47 2.38 5.59
C VAL A 20 6.27 3.13 6.19
N GLY A 21 6.51 4.11 7.08
CA GLY A 21 5.44 4.90 7.68
C GLY A 21 4.68 5.75 6.66
N THR A 22 5.37 6.27 5.64
CA THR A 22 4.72 6.95 4.51
C THR A 22 3.81 6.00 3.73
N GLY A 23 4.33 4.83 3.34
CA GLY A 23 3.55 3.81 2.62
C GLY A 23 2.32 3.35 3.39
N ARG A 24 2.49 3.06 4.69
CA ARG A 24 1.41 2.71 5.62
C ARG A 24 0.30 3.76 5.64
N LYS A 25 0.68 5.03 5.75
CA LYS A 25 -0.27 6.16 5.77
C LYS A 25 -1.00 6.31 4.45
N GLU A 26 -0.31 6.19 3.31
CA GLU A 26 -0.95 6.31 2.01
C GLU A 26 -1.89 5.14 1.70
N PHE A 27 -1.48 3.92 2.03
CA PHE A 27 -2.31 2.73 1.83
C PHE A 27 -3.56 2.76 2.70
N SER A 28 -3.43 2.99 4.01
CA SER A 28 -4.58 3.11 4.91
C SER A 28 -5.54 4.23 4.50
N LYS A 29 -5.02 5.40 4.11
CA LYS A 29 -5.84 6.49 3.59
C LYS A 29 -6.61 6.08 2.32
N CYS A 30 -5.98 5.34 1.42
CA CYS A 30 -6.63 4.86 0.21
C CYS A 30 -7.78 3.90 0.54
N LEU A 31 -7.54 2.92 1.42
CA LEU A 31 -8.54 1.95 1.87
C LEU A 31 -9.75 2.64 2.51
N SER A 32 -9.51 3.55 3.46
CA SER A 32 -10.59 4.30 4.11
C SER A 32 -11.41 5.14 3.14
N ALA A 33 -10.80 5.66 2.07
CA ALA A 33 -11.52 6.44 1.06
C ALA A 33 -12.51 5.60 0.23
N GLN A 34 -12.43 4.27 0.26
CA GLN A 34 -13.36 3.40 -0.44
C GLN A 34 -14.63 3.09 0.37
N VAL A 35 -14.58 3.21 1.70
CA VAL A 35 -15.67 2.77 2.59
C VAL A 35 -16.98 3.49 2.30
N GLN A 36 -17.00 4.83 2.41
CA GLN A 36 -18.24 5.59 2.25
C GLN A 36 -18.85 5.42 0.83
N PRO A 37 -18.09 5.55 -0.27
CA PRO A 37 -18.64 5.30 -1.61
C PRO A 37 -19.23 3.90 -1.78
N SER A 38 -18.60 2.88 -1.19
CA SER A 38 -19.08 1.50 -1.25
C SER A 38 -20.36 1.30 -0.42
N LEU A 39 -20.46 1.95 0.74
CA LEU A 39 -21.67 1.95 1.57
C LEU A 39 -22.83 2.64 0.84
N ASP A 40 -22.57 3.79 0.20
CA ASP A 40 -23.58 4.52 -0.57
C ASP A 40 -24.13 3.69 -1.74
N LYS A 41 -23.25 2.90 -2.38
CA LYS A 41 -23.61 1.94 -3.44
C LYS A 41 -24.21 0.64 -2.91
N LYS A 42 -24.11 0.37 -1.60
CA LYS A 42 -24.57 -0.86 -0.94
C LYS A 42 -23.99 -2.14 -1.58
N ILE A 43 -22.70 -2.12 -1.91
CA ILE A 43 -22.05 -3.30 -2.52
C ILE A 43 -21.81 -4.39 -1.48
N ALA A 44 -21.69 -5.64 -1.94
CA ALA A 44 -21.36 -6.75 -1.04
C ALA A 44 -19.94 -6.60 -0.47
N VAL A 45 -19.66 -7.20 0.70
CA VAL A 45 -18.34 -7.15 1.34
C VAL A 45 -17.23 -7.68 0.42
N GLY A 46 -17.50 -8.77 -0.32
CA GLY A 46 -16.56 -9.31 -1.29
C GLY A 46 -16.27 -8.34 -2.46
N ASP A 47 -17.28 -7.59 -2.90
CA ASP A 47 -17.11 -6.57 -3.94
C ASP A 47 -16.31 -5.37 -3.41
N PHE A 48 -16.53 -4.98 -2.16
CA PHE A 48 -15.74 -3.95 -1.49
C PHE A 48 -14.26 -4.31 -1.45
N GLN A 49 -13.92 -5.54 -1.04
CA GLN A 49 -12.53 -6.01 -1.05
C GLN A 49 -11.91 -5.93 -2.46
N ALA A 50 -12.63 -6.39 -3.48
CA ALA A 50 -12.15 -6.37 -4.86
C ALA A 50 -11.96 -4.94 -5.39
N GLU A 51 -12.92 -4.04 -5.15
CA GLU A 51 -12.82 -2.63 -5.53
C GLU A 51 -11.68 -1.92 -4.79
N ALA A 52 -11.55 -2.13 -3.48
CA ALA A 52 -10.50 -1.52 -2.67
C ALA A 52 -9.11 -1.97 -3.11
N LYS A 53 -8.91 -3.28 -3.34
CA LYS A 53 -7.66 -3.82 -3.88
C LYS A 53 -7.30 -3.18 -5.22
N LYS A 54 -8.27 -3.06 -6.13
CA LYS A 54 -8.05 -2.44 -7.44
C LYS A 54 -7.73 -0.95 -7.32
N ALA A 55 -8.47 -0.20 -6.50
CA ALA A 55 -8.30 1.23 -6.32
C ALA A 55 -6.99 1.59 -5.62
N CYS A 56 -6.51 0.73 -4.73
CA CYS A 56 -5.34 0.97 -3.90
C CYS A 56 -4.08 0.21 -4.33
N ALA A 57 -4.09 -0.49 -5.47
CA ALA A 57 -3.00 -1.32 -5.95
C ALA A 57 -1.64 -0.59 -5.98
N ASP A 58 -1.59 0.65 -6.46
CA ASP A 58 -0.35 1.43 -6.51
C ASP A 58 0.19 1.75 -5.11
N LYS A 59 -0.71 2.00 -4.14
CA LYS A 59 -0.35 2.31 -2.76
C LYS A 59 0.06 1.07 -1.98
N GLU A 60 -0.63 -0.05 -2.22
CA GLU A 60 -0.25 -1.36 -1.71
C GLU A 60 1.15 -1.74 -2.21
N ALA A 61 1.41 -1.61 -3.51
CA ALA A 61 2.71 -1.92 -4.11
C ALA A 61 3.84 -1.04 -3.54
N ALA A 62 3.59 0.26 -3.36
CA ALA A 62 4.55 1.17 -2.76
C ALA A 62 4.84 0.82 -1.28
N PHE A 63 3.80 0.49 -0.51
CA PHE A 63 3.96 0.09 0.88
C PHE A 63 4.70 -1.25 0.99
N ARG A 64 4.33 -2.25 0.18
CA ARG A 64 5.03 -3.54 0.09
C ARG A 64 6.52 -3.35 -0.20
N ALA A 65 6.85 -2.53 -1.19
CA ALA A 65 8.23 -2.27 -1.57
C ALA A 65 9.02 -1.60 -0.45
N ALA A 66 8.38 -0.70 0.31
CA ALA A 66 9.01 -0.04 1.46
C ALA A 66 9.30 -1.03 2.61
N ILE A 67 8.36 -1.93 2.94
CA ILE A 67 8.56 -2.98 3.95
C ILE A 67 9.73 -3.87 3.55
N ILE A 68 9.67 -4.45 2.34
CA ILE A 68 10.73 -5.35 1.85
C ILE A 68 12.10 -4.66 1.84
N ALA A 69 12.17 -3.39 1.46
CA ALA A 69 13.42 -2.64 1.48
C ALA A 69 13.96 -2.44 2.92
N SER A 70 13.08 -2.15 3.87
CA SER A 70 13.43 -2.00 5.30
C SER A 70 13.92 -3.32 5.89
N ASP A 71 13.16 -4.39 5.72
CA ASP A 71 13.49 -5.72 6.25
C ASP A 71 14.82 -6.26 5.71
N LYS A 72 15.10 -5.99 4.43
CA LYS A 72 16.38 -6.35 3.81
C LYS A 72 17.54 -5.50 4.34
N ALA A 73 17.30 -4.24 4.70
CA ALA A 73 18.29 -3.43 5.40
C ALA A 73 18.63 -4.05 6.78
N ASP A 74 17.61 -4.61 7.43
CA ASP A 74 17.69 -5.35 8.70
C ASP A 74 18.13 -6.82 8.55
N LYS A 75 18.58 -7.22 7.35
CA LYS A 75 19.16 -8.53 7.03
C LYS A 75 18.17 -9.70 7.08
N MET A 76 16.86 -9.45 6.97
CA MET A 76 15.89 -10.52 6.74
C MET A 76 16.09 -11.17 5.38
N SER A 77 15.71 -12.45 5.26
CA SER A 77 15.72 -13.16 3.98
C SER A 77 14.60 -12.64 3.08
N ASP A 78 14.74 -12.84 1.76
CA ASP A 78 13.69 -12.43 0.81
C ASP A 78 12.34 -13.10 1.15
N ALA A 79 12.33 -14.36 1.58
CA ALA A 79 11.10 -15.04 1.98
C ALA A 79 10.48 -14.43 3.24
N ALA A 80 11.28 -14.12 4.26
CA ALA A 80 10.80 -13.51 5.49
C ALA A 80 10.26 -12.09 5.25
N ALA A 81 10.96 -11.28 4.44
CA ALA A 81 10.53 -9.92 4.09
C ALA A 81 9.25 -9.90 3.26
N ASN A 82 9.06 -10.89 2.36
CA ASN A 82 7.79 -11.01 1.63
C ASN A 82 6.64 -11.43 2.56
N SER A 83 6.88 -12.38 3.48
CA SER A 83 5.88 -12.79 4.47
C SER A 83 5.47 -11.64 5.37
N ASP A 84 6.42 -10.86 5.89
CA ASP A 84 6.12 -9.70 6.73
C ASP A 84 5.32 -8.64 5.97
N ALA A 85 5.68 -8.37 4.71
CA ALA A 85 4.91 -7.47 3.87
C ALA A 85 3.49 -7.99 3.57
N ASP A 86 3.32 -9.30 3.36
CA ASP A 86 2.00 -9.94 3.20
C ASP A 86 1.15 -9.79 4.47
N ASP A 87 1.73 -10.09 5.63
CA ASP A 87 1.05 -10.01 6.94
C ASP A 87 0.63 -8.57 7.25
N GLN A 88 1.54 -7.60 7.13
CA GLN A 88 1.24 -6.19 7.39
C GLN A 88 0.16 -5.64 6.45
N ILE A 89 0.20 -5.97 5.15
CA ILE A 89 -0.83 -5.54 4.20
C ILE A 89 -2.16 -6.21 4.53
N GLY A 90 -2.14 -7.51 4.83
CA GLY A 90 -3.30 -8.29 5.22
C GLY A 90 -4.05 -7.69 6.41
N GLU A 91 -3.34 -7.30 7.47
CA GLU A 91 -3.94 -6.66 8.65
C GLU A 91 -4.76 -5.41 8.32
N TYR A 92 -4.28 -4.56 7.40
CA TYR A 92 -5.03 -3.36 6.97
C TYR A 92 -6.25 -3.71 6.12
N VAL A 93 -6.14 -4.70 5.24
CA VAL A 93 -7.24 -5.14 4.38
C VAL A 93 -8.33 -5.83 5.21
N ASP A 94 -7.95 -6.69 6.15
CA ASP A 94 -8.87 -7.37 7.06
C ASP A 94 -9.60 -6.35 7.93
N LYS A 95 -8.85 -5.43 8.55
CA LYS A 95 -9.43 -4.37 9.39
C LYS A 95 -10.47 -3.54 8.63
N ILE A 96 -10.12 -3.02 7.44
CA ILE A 96 -11.05 -2.16 6.71
C ILE A 96 -12.26 -2.94 6.17
N THR A 97 -12.07 -4.22 5.86
CA THR A 97 -13.18 -5.13 5.50
C THR A 97 -14.14 -5.29 6.66
N SER A 98 -13.64 -5.60 7.86
CA SER A 98 -14.47 -5.75 9.04
C SER A 98 -15.21 -4.44 9.38
N GLU A 99 -14.53 -3.29 9.33
CA GLU A 99 -15.16 -1.98 9.53
C GLU A 99 -16.29 -1.72 8.50
N TYR A 100 -16.08 -2.08 7.23
CA TYR A 100 -17.09 -1.98 6.19
C TYR A 100 -18.28 -2.92 6.45
N GLU A 101 -18.00 -4.19 6.76
CA GLU A 101 -19.03 -5.20 7.05
C GLU A 101 -19.91 -4.76 8.21
N GLU A 102 -19.32 -4.36 9.34
CA GLU A 102 -20.05 -3.84 10.51
C GLU A 102 -20.90 -2.61 10.15
N SER A 103 -20.35 -1.69 9.34
CA SER A 103 -21.06 -0.49 8.91
C SER A 103 -22.19 -0.75 7.90
N SER A 104 -22.13 -1.88 7.18
CA SER A 104 -23.10 -2.26 6.16
C SER A 104 -24.34 -2.97 6.72
N GLN A 105 -24.32 -3.38 7.99
CA GLN A 105 -25.44 -4.09 8.61
C GLN A 105 -26.64 -3.16 8.86
N PRO A 106 -27.89 -3.66 8.72
CA PRO A 106 -29.08 -2.92 9.11
C PRO A 106 -29.05 -2.63 10.62
N ARG A 107 -29.28 -1.37 11.00
CA ARG A 107 -29.49 -0.98 12.41
C ARG A 107 -30.90 -1.30 12.89
#